data_AF-A0A920HYP8-F1
#
_entry.id   AF-A0A920HYP8-F1
#
_cell.length_a   1.000
_cell.length_b   1.000
_cell.length_c   1.000
_cell.angle_alpha   90.00
_cell.angle_beta   90.00
_cell.angle_gamma   90.00
#
_symmetry.space_group_name_H-M   'P 1'
#
loop_
_entity.id
_entity.type
_entity.pdbx_description
1 polymer ?
#
loop_
_entity_poly.entity_id
_entity_poly.type
_entity_poly.pdbx_seq_one_letter_code
_entity_poly.pdbx_strand_id
1 'polypeptide(L)'
;MNKFCLKGHPILKKNTVILSVNNDEGHLCVDIFIRENKTFGFEEYRKDPENIDGWYKVGNYSDKIYKNQKEAYKNACKNILWLKYKK
;
A
#
# COMPACT_ATOMS: atom_id res chain seq x y z
N MET A 1 39.55 25.63 -5.52
CA MET A 1 38.28 26.19 -6.05
C MET A 1 37.27 25.07 -6.15
N ASN A 2 36.44 24.89 -5.11
CA ASN A 2 35.44 23.82 -5.06
C ASN A 2 34.05 24.38 -5.37
N LYS A 3 33.56 24.07 -6.56
CA LYS A 3 32.16 24.22 -6.95
C LYS A 3 31.81 22.92 -7.64
N PHE A 4 30.80 22.20 -7.16
CA PHE A 4 29.69 21.71 -7.99
C PHE A 4 28.69 20.91 -7.14
N CYS A 5 27.50 21.51 -7.03
CA CYS A 5 26.16 20.92 -7.02
C CYS A 5 25.83 19.77 -6.04
N LEU A 6 25.21 20.15 -4.92
CA LEU A 6 24.15 19.33 -4.30
C LEU A 6 22.94 19.31 -5.25
N LYS A 7 22.89 18.36 -6.19
CA LYS A 7 21.62 18.00 -6.82
C LYS A 7 20.84 17.18 -5.79
N GLY A 8 19.93 17.84 -5.08
CA GLY A 8 18.95 17.15 -4.25
C GLY A 8 18.18 16.16 -5.12
N HIS A 9 18.44 14.87 -4.94
CA HIS A 9 17.56 13.84 -5.45
C HIS A 9 16.21 14.05 -4.76
N PRO A 10 15.09 14.14 -5.51
CA PRO A 10 13.78 14.06 -4.87
C PRO A 10 13.73 12.71 -4.19
N ILE A 11 13.82 12.70 -2.86
CA ILE A 11 13.49 11.52 -2.07
C ILE A 11 12.03 11.26 -2.42
N LEU A 12 11.78 10.22 -3.23
CA LEU A 12 10.43 9.68 -3.43
C LEU A 12 9.98 9.23 -2.06
N LYS A 13 9.21 10.09 -1.39
CA LYS A 13 8.79 9.92 -0.01
C LYS A 13 7.90 8.68 0.03
N LYS A 14 8.46 7.61 0.60
CA LYS A 14 7.87 6.26 0.60
C LYS A 14 6.67 6.24 1.55
N ASN A 15 5.56 5.68 1.07
CA ASN A 15 4.40 5.42 1.93
C ASN A 15 4.79 4.49 3.09
N THR A 16 4.35 4.82 4.31
CA THR A 16 4.60 3.98 5.49
C THR A 16 3.40 3.07 5.72
N VAL A 17 3.61 1.75 5.63
CA VAL A 17 2.56 0.76 5.94
C VAL A 17 2.31 0.74 7.44
N ILE A 18 1.04 0.83 7.84
CA ILE A 18 0.60 0.86 9.24
C ILE A 18 -0.28 -0.34 9.61
N LEU A 19 -0.83 -1.03 8.62
CA LEU A 19 -1.60 -2.26 8.80
C LEU A 19 -1.46 -3.07 7.52
N SER A 20 -1.11 -4.35 7.66
CA SER A 20 -1.14 -5.32 6.56
C SER A 20 -2.09 -6.44 6.92
N VAL A 21 -3.00 -6.76 6.01
CA VAL A 21 -4.01 -7.80 6.20
C VAL A 21 -3.81 -8.85 5.14
N ASN A 22 -3.44 -10.07 5.53
CA ASN A 22 -3.26 -11.20 4.60
C ASN A 22 -4.56 -12.00 4.45
N ASN A 23 -4.79 -12.65 3.31
CA ASN A 23 -5.80 -13.70 3.21
C ASN A 23 -5.33 -14.97 3.93
N ASP A 24 -6.25 -15.91 4.15
CA ASP A 24 -5.96 -17.14 4.89
C ASP A 24 -4.97 -18.05 4.15
N GLU A 25 -4.96 -17.97 2.82
CA GLU A 25 -4.08 -18.75 1.94
C GLU A 25 -2.69 -18.10 1.76
N GLY A 26 -2.45 -16.91 2.33
CA GLY A 26 -1.14 -16.26 2.36
C GLY A 26 -0.59 -15.73 1.04
N HIS A 27 -1.42 -15.61 0.00
CA HIS A 27 -1.01 -15.16 -1.34
C HIS A 27 -1.69 -13.85 -1.78
N LEU A 28 -2.58 -13.30 -0.96
CA LEU A 28 -3.14 -11.96 -1.12
C LEU A 28 -2.92 -11.15 0.15
N CYS A 29 -2.63 -9.88 0.00
CA CYS A 29 -2.63 -8.96 1.14
C CYS A 29 -3.15 -7.58 0.75
N VAL A 30 -3.62 -6.84 1.76
CA VAL A 30 -3.93 -5.42 1.65
C VAL A 30 -3.08 -4.65 2.64
N ASP A 31 -2.29 -3.72 2.13
CA ASP A 31 -1.53 -2.79 2.95
C ASP A 31 -2.28 -1.47 3.06
N ILE A 32 -2.63 -1.07 4.28
CA ILE A 32 -3.03 0.28 4.61
C ILE A 32 -1.78 1.07 4.96
N PHE A 33 -1.61 2.24 4.36
CA PHE A 33 -0.44 3.08 4.55
C PHE A 33 -0.81 4.54 4.80
N ILE A 34 0.10 5.25 5.45
CA ILE A 34 0.06 6.70 5.63
C ILE A 34 1.08 7.36 4.71
N ARG A 35 0.67 8.47 4.09
CA ARG A 35 1.52 9.38 3.32
C ARG A 35 1.96 10.52 4.22
N GLU A 36 3.02 11.21 3.84
CA GLU A 36 3.56 12.30 4.67
C GLU A 36 2.63 13.49 4.86
N ASN A 37 1.74 13.74 3.90
CA ASN A 37 0.67 14.74 4.05
C ASN A 37 -0.42 14.29 5.05
N LYS A 38 -0.16 13.24 5.85
CA LYS A 38 -1.04 12.64 6.85
C LYS A 38 -2.34 12.08 6.26
N THR A 39 -2.36 11.81 4.95
CA THR A 39 -3.46 11.11 4.31
C THR A 39 -3.20 9.62 4.27
N PHE A 40 -4.29 8.85 4.21
CA PHE A 40 -4.24 7.40 4.22
C PHE A 40 -4.57 6.84 2.84
N GLY A 41 -4.03 5.68 2.54
CA GLY A 41 -4.28 4.94 1.30
C GLY A 41 -4.22 3.45 1.57
N PHE A 42 -4.60 2.67 0.57
CA PHE A 42 -4.40 1.22 0.60
C PHE A 42 -4.04 0.70 -0.77
N GLU A 43 -3.42 -0.48 -0.82
CA GLU A 43 -3.19 -1.21 -2.05
C GLU A 43 -3.33 -2.71 -1.81
N GLU A 44 -3.84 -3.41 -2.82
CA GLU A 44 -3.93 -4.87 -2.84
C GLU A 44 -2.73 -5.44 -3.56
N TYR A 45 -2.15 -6.49 -2.98
CA TYR A 45 -1.06 -7.24 -3.55
C TYR A 45 -1.41 -8.71 -3.67
N ARG A 46 -0.89 -9.33 -4.73
CA ARG A 46 -0.86 -10.78 -4.90
C ARG A 46 0.59 -11.24 -4.89
N LYS A 47 0.83 -12.40 -4.31
CA LYS A 47 2.07 -13.15 -4.44
C LYS A 47 1.74 -14.42 -5.20
N ASP A 48 2.54 -14.76 -6.19
CA ASP A 48 2.37 -16.06 -6.85
C ASP A 48 3.04 -17.14 -6.01
N PRO A 49 2.35 -18.22 -5.61
CA PRO A 49 2.97 -19.30 -4.83
C PRO A 49 4.02 -20.08 -5.63
N GLU A 50 3.93 -20.09 -6.96
CA GLU A 50 4.84 -20.84 -7.84
C GLU A 50 6.01 -19.99 -8.35
N ASN A 51 5.94 -18.67 -8.20
CA ASN A 51 6.99 -17.75 -8.60
C ASN A 51 7.71 -17.15 -7.39
N ILE A 52 9.06 -17.13 -7.43
CA ILE A 52 9.89 -16.48 -6.39
C ILE A 52 9.76 -14.95 -6.46
N ASP A 53 9.28 -14.41 -7.58
CA ASP A 53 8.96 -12.99 -7.71
C ASP A 53 7.86 -12.64 -6.69
N GLY A 54 8.23 -11.80 -5.71
CA GLY A 54 7.45 -11.56 -4.49
C GLY A 54 6.09 -10.89 -4.69
N TRP A 55 5.80 -9.87 -3.90
CA TRP A 55 4.49 -9.21 -3.92
C TRP A 55 4.39 -8.22 -5.09
N TYR A 56 3.29 -8.27 -5.84
CA TYR A 56 2.96 -7.28 -6.88
C TYR A 56 1.58 -6.69 -6.68
N LYS A 57 1.45 -5.41 -7.05
CA LYS A 57 0.21 -4.65 -6.94
C LYS A 57 -0.82 -5.16 -7.95
N VAL A 58 -2.07 -5.31 -7.51
CA VAL A 58 -3.18 -5.77 -8.37
C VAL A 58 -4.41 -4.86 -8.31
N GLY A 59 -4.56 -4.05 -7.27
CA GLY A 59 -5.80 -3.28 -7.03
C GLY A 59 -5.87 -1.89 -7.66
N ASN A 60 -4.72 -1.26 -7.94
CA ASN A 60 -4.62 0.14 -8.40
C ASN A 60 -5.39 1.12 -7.50
N TYR A 61 -5.36 0.88 -6.18
CA TYR A 61 -6.03 1.73 -5.20
C TYR A 61 -5.11 2.79 -4.59
N SER A 62 -3.80 2.71 -4.85
CA SER A 62 -2.80 3.52 -4.17
C SER A 62 -2.92 5.03 -4.37
N ASP A 63 -3.68 5.49 -5.34
CA ASP A 63 -3.88 6.93 -5.61
C ASP A 63 -5.07 7.52 -4.84
N LYS A 64 -5.94 6.67 -4.27
CA LYS A 64 -7.09 7.12 -3.48
C LYS A 64 -6.62 7.69 -2.13
N ILE A 65 -7.22 8.81 -1.73
CA ILE A 65 -6.84 9.58 -0.55
C ILE A 65 -7.98 9.52 0.48
N TYR A 66 -7.66 9.14 1.72
CA TYR A 66 -8.61 9.05 2.83
C TYR A 66 -8.13 9.87 4.03
N LYS A 67 -9.08 10.32 4.87
CA LYS A 67 -8.80 11.20 6.01
C LYS A 67 -8.19 10.47 7.20
N ASN A 68 -8.48 9.18 7.35
CA ASN A 68 -7.99 8.36 8.45
C ASN A 68 -7.89 6.87 8.06
N GLN A 69 -7.20 6.09 8.89
CA GLN A 69 -7.01 4.65 8.70
C GLN A 69 -8.33 3.87 8.59
N LYS A 70 -9.33 4.21 9.42
CA LYS A 70 -10.64 3.54 9.44
C LYS A 70 -11.40 3.72 8.12
N GLU A 71 -11.31 4.91 7.53
CA GLU A 71 -11.91 5.22 6.23
C GLU A 71 -11.20 4.47 5.09
N ALA A 72 -9.86 4.42 5.10
CA ALA A 72 -9.10 3.62 4.14
C ALA A 72 -9.45 2.13 4.24
N TYR A 73 -9.49 1.57 5.44
CA TYR A 73 -9.85 0.17 5.68
C TYR A 73 -11.30 -0.14 5.26
N LYS A 74 -12.26 0.73 5.62
CA LYS A 74 -13.66 0.57 5.20
C LYS A 74 -13.80 0.56 3.67
N ASN A 75 -13.03 1.39 2.96
CA ASN A 75 -13.02 1.38 1.51
C ASN A 75 -12.31 0.14 0.95
N ALA A 76 -11.24 -0.36 1.59
CA ALA A 76 -10.63 -1.62 1.22
C ALA A 76 -11.64 -2.78 1.28
N CYS A 77 -12.35 -2.95 2.40
CA CYS A 77 -13.39 -3.99 2.55
C CYS A 77 -14.54 -3.88 1.53
N LYS A 78 -14.80 -2.68 0.99
CA LYS A 78 -15.84 -2.47 -0.04
C LYS A 78 -15.38 -2.87 -1.44
N ASN A 79 -14.11 -2.64 -1.77
CA ASN A 79 -13.59 -2.80 -3.12
C ASN A 79 -12.88 -4.15 -3.32
N ILE A 80 -12.39 -4.78 -2.25
CA ILE A 80 -11.59 -6.01 -2.32
C ILE A 80 -12.45 -7.17 -1.80
N LEU A 81 -12.82 -8.07 -2.71
CA LEU A 81 -13.85 -9.09 -2.47
C LEU A 81 -13.48 -10.07 -1.33
N TRP A 82 -12.26 -10.57 -1.33
CA TRP A 82 -11.81 -11.53 -0.30
C TRP A 82 -11.70 -10.87 1.08
N LEU A 83 -11.37 -9.58 1.14
CA LEU A 83 -11.27 -8.84 2.40
C LEU A 83 -12.65 -8.57 3.02
N LYS A 84 -13.72 -8.48 2.22
CA LYS A 84 -15.09 -8.24 2.70
C LYS A 84 -15.58 -9.31 3.69
N TYR A 85 -15.14 -10.55 3.50
CA TYR A 85 -15.59 -11.69 4.31
C TYR A 85 -14.65 -12.00 5.47
N LYS A 86 -13.60 -11.21 5.65
CA LYS A 86 -12.68 -11.34 6.77
C LYS A 86 -13.36 -10.84 8.04
N LYS A 87 -13.64 -11.75 8.96
CA LYS A 87 -14.20 -11.45 10.29
C LYS A 87 -13.12 -10.93 11.22
#